data_AF-A0A943JP89-F1
#
_entry.id   AF-A0A943JP89-F1
#
_cell.length_a   1.000
_cell.length_b   1.000
_cell.length_c   1.000
_cell.angle_alpha   90.00
_cell.angle_beta   90.00
_cell.angle_gamma   90.00
#
_symmetry.space_group_name_H-M   'P 1'
#
loop_
_entity.id
_entity.type
_entity.pdbx_description
1 polymer ?
#
loop_
_entity_poly.entity_id
_entity_poly.type
_entity_poly.pdbx_seq_one_letter_code
_entity_poly.pdbx_strand_id
1 'polypeptide(L)'
;MNLELPKNNVVFGNMGEVKNGILYIYRLNSFYNLMYEIAYAIYGTDKCWYCGKSCRRGKGKPNDSRAKITLDHLIPTSIGGPTIVNNLRPACHTCNDQQKGDLTSEQFLEIISLQKQLNECSNQTDRNYLNKKIAMRRLEMREENTNKRRGLIPYLPQEWTSKKISGDLLGTISPDIQLGSQFKKQDEFYRKYKRIKFPLVISDNGYLLAGYNSVAISKKYRIPWQLEKIVLENVVVYLRRGTPC
;
A
#
# COMPACT_ATOMS: atom_id res chain seq x y z
N MET A 1 -15.05 -4.07 -1.28
CA MET A 1 -14.66 -2.65 -1.45
C MET A 1 -14.40 -2.38 -2.91
N ASN A 2 -14.58 -1.15 -3.37
CA ASN A 2 -14.21 -0.74 -4.73
C ASN A 2 -12.81 -0.15 -4.76
N LEU A 3 -12.03 -0.57 -5.76
CA LEU A 3 -10.78 0.07 -6.13
C LEU A 3 -11.09 1.46 -6.70
N GLU A 4 -10.33 2.47 -6.30
CA GLU A 4 -10.36 3.79 -6.94
C GLU A 4 -9.86 3.67 -8.39
N LEU A 5 -10.67 4.11 -9.36
CA LEU A 5 -10.39 4.00 -10.79
C LEU A 5 -10.55 5.37 -11.48
N PRO A 6 -9.91 5.60 -12.64
CA PRO A 6 -10.15 6.77 -13.47
C PRO A 6 -11.63 6.87 -13.85
N LYS A 7 -12.16 8.09 -13.93
CA LYS A 7 -13.57 8.33 -14.30
C LYS A 7 -13.88 7.95 -15.75
N ASN A 8 -12.89 8.11 -16.63
CA ASN A 8 -13.01 7.81 -18.05
C ASN A 8 -12.52 6.39 -18.34
N ASN A 9 -12.92 5.85 -19.48
CA ASN A 9 -12.36 4.59 -19.96
C ASN A 9 -10.88 4.79 -20.32
N VAL A 10 -10.01 3.92 -19.84
CA VAL A 10 -8.54 4.03 -19.99
C VAL A 10 -7.95 2.66 -20.23
N VAL A 11 -7.03 2.54 -21.21
CA VAL A 11 -6.30 1.31 -21.50
C VAL A 11 -4.88 1.40 -20.91
N PHE A 12 -4.49 0.39 -20.13
CA PHE A 12 -3.16 0.28 -19.51
C PHE A 12 -2.30 -0.73 -20.27
N GLY A 13 -2.00 -0.40 -21.53
CA GLY A 13 -1.23 -1.26 -22.44
C GLY A 13 -1.90 -2.61 -22.62
N ASN A 14 -1.14 -3.70 -22.42
CA ASN A 14 -1.64 -5.07 -22.48
C ASN A 14 -2.03 -5.65 -21.10
N MET A 15 -1.92 -4.86 -20.03
CA MET A 15 -2.17 -5.33 -18.67
C MET A 15 -3.66 -5.35 -18.34
N GLY A 16 -4.41 -4.36 -18.80
CA GLY A 16 -5.84 -4.23 -18.53
C GLY A 16 -6.43 -2.92 -19.03
N GLU A 17 -7.72 -2.74 -18.83
CA GLU A 17 -8.45 -1.49 -19.12
C GLU A 17 -9.48 -1.19 -18.03
N VAL A 18 -9.77 0.09 -17.83
CA VAL A 18 -10.92 0.55 -17.06
C VAL A 18 -12.04 0.87 -18.03
N LYS A 19 -13.21 0.27 -17.83
CA LYS A 19 -14.39 0.48 -18.64
C LYS A 19 -15.62 0.53 -17.75
N ASN A 20 -16.39 1.61 -17.83
CA ASN A 20 -17.64 1.80 -17.07
C ASN A 20 -17.48 1.56 -15.56
N GLY A 21 -16.37 2.03 -14.97
CA GLY A 21 -16.10 1.89 -13.53
C GLY A 21 -15.60 0.50 -13.09
N ILE A 22 -15.33 -0.41 -14.04
CA ILE A 22 -14.77 -1.75 -13.78
C ILE A 22 -13.36 -1.83 -14.37
N LEU A 23 -12.42 -2.37 -13.62
CA LEU A 23 -11.08 -2.71 -14.10
C LEU A 23 -11.06 -4.15 -14.60
N TYR A 24 -10.78 -4.33 -15.89
CA TYR A 24 -10.55 -5.62 -16.52
C TYR A 24 -9.05 -5.87 -16.62
N ILE A 25 -8.56 -6.94 -15.98
CA ILE A 25 -7.15 -7.33 -16.00
C ILE A 25 -6.94 -8.48 -16.99
N TYR A 26 -6.08 -8.29 -17.99
CA TYR A 26 -5.78 -9.29 -19.01
C TYR A 26 -4.51 -10.10 -18.72
N ARG A 27 -3.58 -9.55 -17.92
CA ARG A 27 -2.33 -10.20 -17.54
C ARG A 27 -2.00 -9.96 -16.06
N LEU A 28 -1.87 -11.03 -15.29
CA LEU A 28 -1.66 -10.98 -13.83
C LEU A 28 -0.20 -10.76 -13.41
N ASN A 29 0.77 -10.99 -14.30
CA ASN A 29 2.20 -10.89 -13.98
C ASN A 29 2.69 -9.47 -13.60
N SER A 30 1.79 -8.48 -13.56
CA SER A 30 2.11 -7.09 -13.22
C SER A 30 1.06 -6.37 -12.37
N PHE A 31 0.32 -7.07 -11.50
CA PHE A 31 -0.69 -6.40 -10.64
C PHE A 31 -0.13 -5.16 -9.92
N TYR A 32 1.07 -5.26 -9.35
CA TYR A 32 1.77 -4.13 -8.72
C TYR A 32 1.97 -2.94 -9.67
N ASN A 33 2.50 -3.17 -10.87
CA ASN A 33 2.73 -2.13 -11.86
C ASN A 33 1.42 -1.52 -12.36
N LEU A 34 0.39 -2.34 -12.55
CA LEU A 34 -0.94 -1.87 -12.94
C LEU A 34 -1.54 -0.93 -11.88
N MET A 35 -1.42 -1.26 -10.59
CA MET A 35 -1.86 -0.35 -9.51
C MET A 35 -1.11 0.99 -9.54
N TYR A 36 0.17 0.97 -9.88
CA TYR A 36 0.99 2.18 -10.00
C TYR A 36 0.55 3.04 -11.18
N GLU A 37 0.36 2.45 -12.36
CA GLU A 37 -0.12 3.18 -13.55
C GLU A 37 -1.52 3.77 -13.32
N ILE A 38 -2.42 3.03 -12.67
CA ILE A 38 -3.75 3.53 -12.33
C ILE A 38 -3.66 4.69 -11.34
N ALA A 39 -2.86 4.55 -10.27
CA ALA A 39 -2.69 5.62 -9.28
C ALA A 39 -2.15 6.91 -9.92
N TYR A 40 -1.18 6.80 -10.85
CA TYR A 40 -0.70 7.95 -11.60
C TYR A 40 -1.75 8.54 -12.55
N ALA A 41 -2.60 7.72 -13.16
CA ALA A 41 -3.69 8.19 -14.02
C ALA A 41 -4.76 8.97 -13.24
N ILE A 42 -4.98 8.65 -11.95
CA ILE A 42 -5.98 9.33 -11.11
C ILE A 42 -5.40 10.58 -10.44
N TYR A 43 -4.24 10.44 -9.79
CA TYR A 43 -3.71 11.49 -8.91
C TYR A 43 -2.66 12.37 -9.57
N GLY A 44 -2.24 12.03 -10.80
CA GLY A 44 -1.21 12.77 -11.52
C GLY A 44 0.22 12.45 -11.07
N THR A 45 1.17 13.15 -11.69
CA THR A 45 2.63 12.95 -11.50
C THR A 45 3.40 14.24 -11.26
N ASP A 46 2.71 15.33 -10.99
CA ASP A 46 3.27 16.68 -11.00
C ASP A 46 3.18 17.37 -9.63
N LYS A 47 2.43 16.83 -8.66
CA LYS A 47 2.30 17.41 -7.31
C LYS A 47 2.38 16.36 -6.22
N CYS A 48 3.13 16.69 -5.16
CA CYS A 48 3.17 15.88 -3.95
C CYS A 48 1.85 16.02 -3.16
N TRP A 49 1.24 14.90 -2.80
CA TRP A 49 0.01 14.84 -2.02
C TRP A 49 0.15 15.44 -0.62
N TYR A 50 1.33 15.32 -0.01
CA TYR A 50 1.58 15.81 1.35
C TYR A 50 1.86 17.31 1.41
N CYS A 51 2.81 17.80 0.60
CA CYS A 51 3.28 19.19 0.70
C CYS A 51 2.75 20.11 -0.41
N GLY A 52 2.01 19.59 -1.38
CA GLY A 52 1.47 20.34 -2.51
C GLY A 52 2.51 20.86 -3.50
N LYS A 53 3.81 20.70 -3.22
CA LYS A 53 4.89 21.19 -4.08
C LYS A 53 4.89 20.48 -5.43
N SER A 54 5.11 21.26 -6.48
CA SER A 54 5.31 20.73 -7.83
C SER A 54 6.56 19.85 -7.88
N CYS A 55 6.41 18.67 -8.48
CA CYS A 55 7.44 17.67 -8.69
C CYS A 55 7.63 17.45 -10.19
N ARG A 56 8.80 16.95 -10.62
CA ARG A 56 8.98 16.52 -12.01
C ARG A 56 8.85 15.00 -12.13
N ARG A 57 8.16 14.56 -13.19
CA ARG A 57 8.06 13.14 -13.59
C ARG A 57 9.38 12.69 -14.22
N GLY A 58 9.94 11.56 -13.78
CA GLY A 58 11.08 10.92 -14.46
C GLY A 58 12.04 10.17 -13.53
N LYS A 59 12.83 9.26 -14.11
CA LYS A 59 14.00 8.64 -13.47
C LYS A 59 15.12 9.66 -13.47
N GLY A 60 15.31 10.38 -12.36
CA GLY A 60 16.23 11.51 -12.41
C GLY A 60 17.67 11.10 -12.70
N LYS A 61 18.38 11.98 -13.39
CA LYS A 61 19.80 11.86 -13.69
C LYS A 61 20.62 11.89 -12.38
N PRO A 62 21.82 11.27 -12.34
CA PRO A 62 22.78 11.57 -11.28
C PRO A 62 23.00 13.09 -11.28
N ASN A 63 22.84 13.75 -10.14
CA ASN A 63 22.94 15.22 -9.92
C ASN A 63 21.67 16.08 -10.16
N ASP A 64 20.46 15.51 -10.28
CA ASP A 64 19.22 16.33 -10.28
C ASP A 64 18.82 16.74 -8.85
N SER A 65 18.80 18.05 -8.59
CA SER A 65 18.47 18.67 -7.30
C SER A 65 16.96 18.80 -7.03
N ARG A 66 16.09 18.42 -7.98
CA ARG A 66 14.63 18.55 -7.82
C ARG A 66 13.98 17.29 -7.24
N ALA A 67 12.94 17.49 -6.44
CA ALA A 67 12.09 16.45 -5.89
C ALA A 67 11.49 15.56 -6.99
N LYS A 68 11.88 14.27 -6.99
CA LYS A 68 11.28 13.22 -7.81
C LYS A 68 9.99 12.74 -7.15
N ILE A 69 8.99 12.41 -7.97
CA ILE A 69 7.72 11.87 -7.49
C ILE A 69 7.75 10.34 -7.51
N THR A 70 7.38 9.73 -6.39
CA THR A 70 7.14 8.29 -6.24
C THR A 70 5.71 8.10 -5.76
N LEU A 71 5.22 6.85 -5.74
CA LEU A 71 3.99 6.52 -5.03
C LEU A 71 4.35 6.06 -3.62
N ASP A 72 3.80 6.76 -2.63
CA ASP A 72 3.86 6.38 -1.23
C ASP A 72 2.63 5.54 -0.86
N HIS A 73 2.79 4.65 0.11
CA HIS A 73 1.71 3.90 0.71
C HIS A 73 1.15 4.64 1.93
N LEU A 74 -0.13 5.02 1.88
CA LEU A 74 -0.83 5.70 2.99
C LEU A 74 -0.75 4.89 4.28
N ILE A 75 -0.99 3.59 4.19
CA ILE A 75 -0.67 2.58 5.21
C ILE A 75 0.65 1.94 4.78
N PRO A 76 1.75 2.11 5.52
CA PRO A 76 3.07 1.69 5.07
C PRO A 76 3.16 0.16 4.94
N THR A 77 3.92 -0.28 3.95
CA THR A 77 4.16 -1.72 3.74
C THR A 77 4.86 -2.37 4.93
N SER A 78 5.57 -1.61 5.78
CA SER A 78 6.23 -2.12 7.00
C SER A 78 5.24 -2.63 8.06
N ILE A 79 3.99 -2.15 8.05
CA ILE A 79 2.91 -2.61 8.93
C ILE A 79 1.88 -3.47 8.19
N GLY A 80 2.07 -3.74 6.89
CA GLY A 80 1.19 -4.62 6.11
C GLY A 80 0.29 -3.93 5.10
N GLY A 81 0.40 -2.62 4.92
CA GLY A 81 -0.41 -1.90 3.94
C GLY A 81 -0.26 -2.46 2.52
N PRO A 82 -1.36 -2.83 1.84
CA PRO A 82 -1.33 -3.45 0.52
C PRO A 82 -0.97 -2.44 -0.57
N THR A 83 -0.44 -2.94 -1.69
CA THR A 83 -0.30 -2.10 -2.89
C THR A 83 -1.59 -2.16 -3.70
N ILE A 84 -2.51 -1.24 -3.40
CA ILE A 84 -3.76 -0.99 -4.13
C ILE A 84 -3.91 0.52 -4.29
N VAL A 85 -4.63 0.97 -5.31
CA VAL A 85 -4.77 2.40 -5.64
C VAL A 85 -5.26 3.24 -4.47
N ASN A 86 -6.25 2.75 -3.71
CA ASN A 86 -6.79 3.43 -2.52
C ASN A 86 -5.73 3.66 -1.44
N ASN A 87 -4.64 2.89 -1.44
CA ASN A 87 -3.53 3.02 -0.49
C ASN A 87 -2.33 3.76 -1.08
N LEU A 88 -2.39 4.29 -2.31
CA LEU A 88 -1.26 4.93 -2.99
C LEU A 88 -1.50 6.41 -3.23
N ARG A 89 -0.51 7.27 -2.96
CA ARG A 89 -0.54 8.69 -3.36
C ARG A 89 0.80 9.15 -3.93
N PRO A 90 0.81 10.07 -4.90
CA PRO A 90 2.04 10.69 -5.39
C PRO A 90 2.70 11.51 -4.29
N ALA A 91 3.96 11.24 -3.98
CA ALA A 91 4.72 11.92 -2.94
C ALA A 91 6.13 12.25 -3.44
N CYS A 92 6.67 13.38 -3.00
CA CYS A 92 8.08 13.68 -3.24
C CYS A 92 8.98 12.83 -2.34
N HIS A 93 10.20 12.55 -2.78
CA HIS A 93 11.21 11.82 -1.99
C HIS A 93 11.39 12.38 -0.56
N THR A 94 11.36 13.71 -0.38
CA THR A 94 11.49 14.31 0.95
C THR A 94 10.32 13.94 1.87
N CYS A 95 9.08 14.03 1.40
CA CYS A 95 7.92 13.63 2.20
C CYS A 95 7.89 12.12 2.40
N ASN A 96 8.03 11.36 1.31
CA ASN A 96 7.93 9.89 1.30
C ASN A 96 9.04 9.23 2.15
N ASP A 97 10.30 9.43 1.75
CA ASP A 97 11.41 8.63 2.26
C ASP A 97 12.12 9.30 3.43
N GLN A 98 12.22 10.64 3.44
CA GLN A 98 13.00 11.36 4.48
C GLN A 98 12.19 11.73 5.71
N GLN A 99 10.88 11.98 5.58
CA GLN A 99 10.06 12.54 6.66
C GLN A 99 8.98 11.58 7.20
N LYS A 100 8.24 10.90 6.32
CA LYS A 100 7.16 9.99 6.70
C LYS A 100 7.67 8.67 7.24
N GLY A 101 8.56 7.99 6.51
CA GLY A 101 9.11 6.70 6.92
C GLY A 101 8.02 5.64 7.12
N ASP A 102 7.92 5.09 8.33
CA ASP A 102 6.95 4.05 8.68
C ASP A 102 5.66 4.56 9.33
N LEU A 103 5.42 5.88 9.30
CA LEU A 103 4.15 6.47 9.71
C LEU A 103 3.05 6.20 8.68
N THR A 104 1.80 6.09 9.16
CA THR A 104 0.64 6.21 8.27
C THR A 104 0.52 7.64 7.75
N SER A 105 -0.27 7.83 6.68
CA SER A 105 -0.56 9.16 6.16
C SER A 105 -1.23 10.06 7.20
N GLU A 106 -2.16 9.52 7.99
CA GLU A 106 -2.84 10.25 9.07
C GLU A 106 -1.84 10.72 10.12
N GLN A 107 -1.01 9.80 10.60
CA GLN A 107 0.06 10.10 11.55
C GLN A 107 1.01 11.18 10.99
N PHE A 108 1.40 11.05 9.72
CA PHE A 108 2.31 12.01 9.10
C PHE A 108 1.68 13.39 8.88
N LEU A 109 0.41 13.45 8.48
CA LEU A 109 -0.33 14.71 8.35
C LEU A 109 -0.49 15.42 9.69
N GLU A 110 -0.70 14.68 10.78
CA GLU A 110 -0.71 15.24 12.13
C GLU A 110 0.64 15.89 12.46
N ILE A 111 1.75 15.21 12.15
CA ILE A 111 3.10 15.76 12.36
C ILE A 111 3.34 17.01 11.50
N ILE A 112 2.92 17.00 10.23
CA ILE A 112 3.03 18.19 9.35
C ILE A 112 2.23 19.36 9.96
N SER A 113 1.03 19.12 10.47
CA SER A 113 0.19 20.14 11.10
C SER A 113 0.88 20.75 12.33
N LEU A 114 1.43 19.91 13.21
CA LEU A 114 2.17 20.37 14.39
C LEU A 114 3.45 21.12 14.01
N GLN A 115 4.17 20.67 12.97
CA GLN A 115 5.35 21.36 12.46
C GLN A 115 5.01 22.73 11.87
N LYS A 116 3.85 22.86 11.21
CA LYS A 116 3.35 24.15 10.73
C LYS A 116 3.09 25.10 11.89
N GLN A 117 2.37 24.65 12.92
CA GLN A 117 2.15 25.44 14.14
C GLN A 117 3.47 25.87 14.79
N LEU A 118 4.44 24.95 14.90
CA LEU A 118 5.76 25.25 15.44
C LEU A 118 6.50 26.34 14.65
N ASN A 119 6.37 26.35 13.33
CA ASN A 119 6.98 27.36 12.46
C ASN A 119 6.31 28.74 12.61
N GLU A 120 5.04 28.78 13.00
CA GLU A 120 4.26 30.00 13.22
C GLU A 120 4.45 30.58 14.65
N CYS A 121 5.02 29.81 15.59
CA CYS A 121 5.27 30.27 16.95
C CYS A 121 6.40 31.31 17.04
N SER A 122 6.09 32.46 17.66
CA SER A 122 7.00 33.59 17.84
C SER A 122 7.83 33.54 19.13
N ASN A 123 7.32 32.93 20.21
CA ASN A 123 8.03 32.87 21.50
C ASN A 123 8.68 31.51 21.76
N GLN A 124 9.75 31.51 22.56
CA GLN A 124 10.55 30.32 22.82
C GLN A 124 9.84 29.26 23.67
N THR A 125 8.96 29.68 24.59
CA THR A 125 8.22 28.78 25.49
C THR A 125 7.27 27.87 24.69
N ASP A 126 6.48 28.45 23.79
CA ASP A 126 5.55 27.71 22.94
C ASP A 126 6.29 26.80 21.97
N ARG A 127 7.44 27.27 21.42
CA ARG A 127 8.31 26.44 20.58
C ARG A 127 8.83 25.22 21.33
N ASN A 128 9.26 25.39 22.58
CA ASN A 128 9.75 24.28 23.42
C ASN A 128 8.61 23.29 23.72
N TYR A 129 7.42 23.80 24.05
CA TYR A 129 6.23 22.97 24.28
C TYR A 129 5.85 22.16 23.03
N LEU A 130 5.74 22.79 21.86
CA LEU A 130 5.39 22.11 20.62
C LEU A 130 6.44 21.09 20.18
N ASN A 131 7.73 21.39 20.33
CA ASN A 131 8.79 20.42 20.06
C ASN A 131 8.65 19.17 20.94
N LYS A 132 8.41 19.36 22.24
CA LYS A 132 8.16 18.25 23.17
C LYS A 132 6.90 17.46 22.77
N LYS A 133 5.82 18.16 22.40
CA LYS A 133 4.57 17.54 21.92
C LYS A 133 4.80 16.69 20.67
N ILE A 134 5.51 17.20 19.66
CA ILE A 134 5.85 16.46 18.44
C ILE A 134 6.67 15.20 18.77
N ALA A 135 7.67 15.33 19.64
CA ALA A 135 8.51 14.20 20.05
C ALA A 135 7.69 13.10 20.75
N MET A 136 6.80 13.48 21.66
CA MET A 136 5.89 12.54 22.36
C MET A 136 4.93 11.85 21.38
N ARG A 137 4.29 12.61 20.48
CA ARG A 137 3.41 12.04 19.45
C ARG A 137 4.14 11.04 18.55
N ARG A 138 5.38 11.32 18.17
CA ARG A 138 6.21 10.35 17.40
C ARG A 138 6.53 9.08 18.19
N LEU A 139 6.65 9.13 19.52
CA LEU A 139 6.82 7.93 20.35
C LEU A 139 5.53 7.11 20.37
N GLU A 140 4.39 7.75 20.62
CA GLU A 140 3.06 7.12 20.65
C GLU A 140 2.73 6.46 19.30
N MET A 141 2.97 7.15 18.18
CA MET A 141 2.76 6.59 16.83
C MET A 141 3.65 5.37 16.54
N ARG A 142 4.89 5.34 17.06
CA ARG A 142 5.79 4.18 16.90
C ARG A 142 5.30 2.97 17.70
N GLU A 143 4.77 3.20 18.89
CA GLU A 143 4.13 2.17 19.70
C GLU A 143 2.88 1.65 19.00
N GLU A 144 2.01 2.54 18.53
CA GLU A 144 0.83 2.19 17.74
C GLU A 144 1.18 1.33 16.52
N ASN A 145 2.19 1.74 15.75
CA ASN A 145 2.64 0.97 14.58
C ASN A 145 3.26 -0.38 14.97
N THR A 146 3.86 -0.48 16.16
CA THR A 146 4.32 -1.77 16.70
C THR A 146 3.15 -2.66 17.08
N ASN A 147 2.09 -2.10 17.67
CA ASN A 147 0.86 -2.83 18.00
C ASN A 147 0.13 -3.30 16.73
N LYS A 148 0.10 -2.48 15.67
CA LYS A 148 -0.36 -2.86 14.31
C LYS A 148 0.47 -4.02 13.71
N ARG A 149 1.80 -4.00 13.89
CA ARG A 149 2.66 -5.11 13.42
C ARG A 149 2.37 -6.41 14.15
N ARG A 150 2.15 -6.34 15.48
CA ARG A 150 1.77 -7.48 16.34
C ARG A 150 0.33 -7.96 16.16
N GLY A 151 -0.52 -7.17 15.49
CA GLY A 151 -1.94 -7.48 15.34
C GLY A 151 -2.76 -7.25 16.62
N LEU A 152 -2.25 -6.44 17.56
CA LEU A 152 -2.97 -6.06 18.78
C LEU A 152 -4.08 -5.03 18.50
N ILE A 153 -3.89 -4.24 17.44
CA ILE A 153 -4.89 -3.30 16.92
C ILE A 153 -4.96 -3.44 15.39
N PRO A 154 -6.12 -3.12 14.76
CA PRO A 154 -6.25 -3.14 13.32
C PRO A 154 -5.27 -2.20 12.63
N TYR A 155 -4.74 -2.63 11.49
CA TYR A 155 -3.87 -1.80 10.63
C TYR A 155 -4.50 -1.49 9.27
N LEU A 156 -5.62 -2.14 8.93
CA LEU A 156 -6.44 -1.86 7.76
C LEU A 156 -7.77 -1.25 8.20
N PRO A 157 -8.36 -0.36 7.39
CA PRO A 157 -9.73 0.08 7.57
C PRO A 157 -10.68 -1.12 7.48
N GLN A 158 -11.67 -1.16 8.36
CA GLN A 158 -12.61 -2.29 8.45
C GLN A 158 -13.38 -2.48 7.15
N GLU A 159 -13.73 -1.37 6.50
CA GLU A 159 -14.44 -1.32 5.22
C GLU A 159 -13.64 -1.88 4.04
N TRP A 160 -12.32 -2.02 4.17
CA TRP A 160 -11.50 -2.71 3.15
C TRP A 160 -11.56 -4.22 3.31
N THR A 161 -11.80 -4.70 4.53
CA THR A 161 -11.74 -6.13 4.84
C THR A 161 -13.04 -6.85 4.47
N SER A 162 -12.92 -8.07 3.95
CA SER A 162 -14.07 -8.89 3.55
C SER A 162 -14.20 -10.15 4.40
N LYS A 163 -15.45 -10.46 4.76
CA LYS A 163 -15.83 -11.73 5.41
C LYS A 163 -16.13 -12.86 4.42
N LYS A 164 -16.10 -12.63 3.10
CA LYS A 164 -16.38 -13.67 2.10
C LYS A 164 -15.44 -14.88 2.29
N ILE A 165 -16.01 -16.08 2.37
CA ILE A 165 -15.28 -17.33 2.63
C ILE A 165 -14.61 -17.81 1.35
N SER A 166 -13.36 -18.29 1.48
CA SER A 166 -12.41 -18.52 0.39
C SER A 166 -12.37 -19.98 -0.10
N GLY A 167 -13.42 -20.77 0.15
CA GLY A 167 -13.40 -22.23 -0.02
C GLY A 167 -13.01 -22.69 -1.42
N ASP A 168 -13.53 -22.02 -2.46
CA ASP A 168 -13.40 -22.50 -3.85
C ASP A 168 -12.27 -21.80 -4.64
N LEU A 169 -11.61 -20.79 -4.04
CA LEU A 169 -10.74 -19.84 -4.74
C LEU A 169 -9.25 -20.23 -4.76
N LEU A 170 -8.86 -21.18 -3.90
CA LEU A 170 -7.45 -21.44 -3.56
C LEU A 170 -6.93 -22.79 -4.05
N GLY A 171 -7.80 -23.65 -4.60
CA GLY A 171 -7.46 -24.99 -5.08
C GLY A 171 -6.48 -25.03 -6.25
N THR A 172 -6.22 -23.89 -6.89
CA THR A 172 -5.35 -23.74 -8.07
C THR A 172 -4.02 -23.02 -7.80
N ILE A 173 -3.72 -22.64 -6.55
CA ILE A 173 -2.39 -22.07 -6.22
C ILE A 173 -1.37 -23.21 -6.11
N SER A 174 -0.88 -23.66 -7.28
CA SER A 174 0.24 -24.59 -7.37
C SER A 174 1.49 -23.91 -6.81
N PRO A 175 2.14 -24.47 -5.77
CA PRO A 175 3.21 -23.82 -5.05
C PRO A 175 4.57 -24.03 -5.72
N ASP A 176 4.72 -23.69 -7.00
CA ASP A 176 6.06 -23.46 -7.56
C ASP A 176 6.49 -22.04 -7.23
N ILE A 177 6.44 -21.70 -5.94
CA ILE A 177 6.85 -20.39 -5.44
C ILE A 177 8.37 -20.40 -5.33
N GLN A 178 9.04 -19.79 -6.30
CA GLN A 178 10.44 -19.42 -6.14
C GLN A 178 10.57 -18.46 -4.94
N LEU A 179 11.13 -18.97 -3.83
CA LEU A 179 11.23 -18.24 -2.56
C LEU A 179 12.32 -17.17 -2.65
N GLY A 180 11.95 -16.00 -3.13
CA GLY A 180 12.84 -14.85 -3.27
C GLY A 180 13.06 -14.06 -1.97
N SER A 181 13.83 -12.96 -2.08
CA SER A 181 14.11 -12.05 -0.96
C SER A 181 12.84 -11.47 -0.31
N GLN A 182 11.77 -11.27 -1.07
CA GLN A 182 10.49 -10.79 -0.56
C GLN A 182 9.81 -11.82 0.35
N PHE A 183 9.95 -13.12 0.06
CA PHE A 183 9.46 -14.16 0.95
C PHE A 183 10.23 -14.16 2.27
N LYS A 184 11.57 -14.09 2.22
CA LYS A 184 12.44 -14.03 3.42
C LYS A 184 12.05 -12.88 4.36
N LYS A 185 11.80 -11.68 3.82
CA LYS A 185 11.34 -10.51 4.60
C LYS A 185 9.99 -10.75 5.30
N GLN A 186 9.06 -11.43 4.64
CA GLN A 186 7.76 -11.76 5.24
C GLN A 186 7.85 -12.88 6.28
N ASP A 187 8.75 -13.84 6.04
CA ASP A 187 9.09 -14.92 6.97
C ASP A 187 9.71 -14.37 8.26
N GLU A 188 10.64 -13.42 8.15
CA GLU A 188 11.21 -12.68 9.29
C GLU A 188 10.15 -11.89 10.05
N PHE A 189 9.28 -11.18 9.32
CA PHE A 189 8.16 -10.45 9.91
C PHE A 189 7.27 -11.39 10.73
N TYR A 190 6.88 -12.52 10.15
CA TYR A 190 6.05 -13.51 10.84
C TYR A 190 6.76 -14.08 12.07
N ARG A 191 8.04 -14.45 11.97
CA ARG A 191 8.81 -14.93 13.12
C ARG A 191 8.80 -13.93 14.28
N LYS A 192 8.95 -12.65 13.98
CA LYS A 192 9.03 -11.55 14.95
C LYS A 192 7.67 -11.20 15.57
N TYR A 193 6.63 -11.09 14.74
CA TYR A 193 5.35 -10.53 15.17
C TYR A 193 4.21 -11.55 15.27
N LYS A 194 4.43 -12.79 14.83
CA LYS A 194 3.44 -13.88 14.78
C LYS A 194 2.16 -13.52 14.02
N ARG A 195 2.26 -12.57 13.09
CA ARG A 195 1.19 -12.11 12.22
C ARG A 195 1.58 -12.23 10.77
N ILE A 196 0.65 -12.67 9.93
CA ILE A 196 0.81 -12.62 8.47
C ILE A 196 0.77 -11.16 8.03
N LYS A 197 1.84 -10.73 7.36
CA LYS A 197 2.13 -9.33 7.12
C LYS A 197 1.09 -8.63 6.23
N PHE A 198 0.78 -9.22 5.08
CA PHE A 198 -0.08 -8.60 4.07
C PHE A 198 -1.40 -9.36 3.93
N PRO A 199 -2.51 -8.67 3.67
CA PRO A 199 -3.78 -9.32 3.35
C PRO A 199 -3.71 -10.01 1.98
N LEU A 200 -4.66 -10.90 1.73
CA LEU A 200 -4.96 -11.38 0.38
C LEU A 200 -5.77 -10.32 -0.36
N VAL A 201 -5.37 -9.97 -1.57
CA VAL A 201 -6.15 -9.09 -2.46
C VAL A 201 -6.74 -9.95 -3.56
N ILE A 202 -8.06 -9.95 -3.70
CA ILE A 202 -8.81 -10.87 -4.55
C ILE A 202 -9.74 -10.05 -5.46
N SER A 203 -9.81 -10.41 -6.75
CA SER A 203 -10.78 -9.82 -7.69
C SER A 203 -12.21 -10.25 -7.37
N ASP A 204 -13.19 -9.57 -7.96
CA ASP A 204 -14.61 -9.92 -7.78
C ASP A 204 -14.91 -11.34 -8.26
N ASN A 205 -14.35 -11.71 -9.41
CA ASN A 205 -14.44 -13.06 -9.96
C ASN A 205 -13.41 -14.05 -9.39
N GLY A 206 -12.75 -13.70 -8.29
CA GLY A 206 -12.08 -14.68 -7.45
C GLY A 206 -10.60 -14.98 -7.70
N TYR A 207 -9.93 -14.21 -8.55
CA TYR A 207 -8.50 -14.41 -8.77
C TYR A 207 -7.70 -13.77 -7.64
N LEU A 208 -6.66 -14.47 -7.15
CA LEU A 208 -5.68 -13.88 -6.25
C LEU A 208 -4.83 -12.87 -7.04
N LEU A 209 -4.89 -11.60 -6.63
CA LEU A 209 -4.17 -10.49 -7.25
C LEU A 209 -2.87 -10.17 -6.50
N ALA A 210 -2.88 -10.30 -5.18
CA ALA A 210 -1.72 -10.11 -4.32
C ALA A 210 -1.83 -10.94 -3.03
N GLY A 211 -0.69 -11.18 -2.37
CA GLY A 211 -0.65 -11.97 -1.13
C GLY A 211 -0.13 -13.40 -1.30
N TYR A 212 0.49 -13.75 -2.43
CA TYR A 212 1.08 -15.08 -2.67
C TYR A 212 2.07 -15.51 -1.56
N ASN A 213 2.92 -14.60 -1.10
CA ASN A 213 3.83 -14.89 0.02
C ASN A 213 3.06 -15.09 1.35
N SER A 214 1.96 -14.38 1.58
CA SER A 214 1.10 -14.60 2.75
C SER A 214 0.52 -16.02 2.74
N VAL A 215 0.08 -16.51 1.57
CA VAL A 215 -0.35 -17.90 1.39
C VAL A 215 0.79 -18.87 1.68
N ALA A 216 1.99 -18.61 1.15
CA ALA A 216 3.16 -19.46 1.36
C ALA A 216 3.58 -19.54 2.84
N ILE A 217 3.59 -18.42 3.57
CA ILE A 217 3.88 -18.38 5.01
C ILE A 217 2.78 -19.13 5.79
N SER A 218 1.51 -18.94 5.45
CA SER A 218 0.40 -19.66 6.08
C SER A 218 0.56 -21.17 5.95
N LYS A 219 0.91 -21.66 4.75
CA LYS A 219 1.21 -23.08 4.49
C LYS A 219 2.42 -23.56 5.29
N LYS A 220 3.54 -22.81 5.23
CA LYS A 220 4.80 -23.15 5.93
C LYS A 220 4.60 -23.35 7.43
N TYR A 221 3.83 -22.47 8.08
CA TYR A 221 3.60 -22.49 9.52
C TYR A 221 2.30 -23.17 9.94
N ARG A 222 1.57 -23.81 9.01
CA ARG A 222 0.29 -24.50 9.26
C ARG A 222 -0.72 -23.63 10.03
N ILE A 223 -0.77 -22.35 9.68
CA ILE A 223 -1.68 -21.39 10.32
C ILE A 223 -3.09 -21.65 9.81
N PRO A 224 -4.10 -21.77 10.70
CA PRO A 224 -5.50 -21.84 10.28
C PRO A 224 -5.83 -20.69 9.33
N TRP A 225 -6.56 -20.96 8.25
CA TRP A 225 -6.84 -20.01 7.17
C TRP A 225 -7.75 -18.85 7.61
N GLN A 226 -7.20 -17.93 8.39
CA GLN A 226 -7.82 -16.69 8.87
C GLN A 226 -7.06 -15.47 8.35
N LEU A 227 -6.56 -15.57 7.11
CA LEU A 227 -5.91 -14.45 6.45
C LEU A 227 -6.92 -13.31 6.25
N GLU A 228 -6.52 -12.09 6.57
CA GLU A 228 -7.27 -10.90 6.20
C GLU A 228 -7.37 -10.81 4.68
N LYS A 229 -8.54 -10.39 4.19
CA LYS A 229 -8.87 -10.38 2.77
C LYS A 229 -9.41 -9.02 2.37
N ILE A 230 -9.03 -8.58 1.19
CA ILE A 230 -9.60 -7.45 0.49
C ILE A 230 -10.19 -7.99 -0.81
N VAL A 231 -11.51 -7.89 -0.96
CA VAL A 231 -12.20 -8.24 -2.20
C VAL A 231 -12.49 -6.94 -2.95
N LEU A 232 -11.93 -6.83 -4.16
CA LEU A 232 -12.09 -5.69 -5.05
C LEU A 232 -13.28 -5.95 -5.99
N GLU A 233 -14.44 -5.40 -5.64
CA GLU A 233 -15.75 -5.71 -6.25
C GLU A 233 -15.90 -5.15 -7.67
N ASN A 234 -15.10 -4.16 -8.04
CA ASN A 234 -15.05 -3.58 -9.38
C ASN A 234 -13.79 -3.99 -10.17
N VAL A 235 -13.21 -5.15 -9.85
CA VAL A 235 -12.04 -5.69 -10.55
C VAL A 235 -12.34 -7.10 -11.04
N VAL A 236 -12.18 -7.33 -12.34
CA VAL A 236 -12.42 -8.63 -12.98
C VAL A 236 -11.17 -9.06 -13.74
N VAL A 237 -10.74 -10.31 -13.54
CA VAL A 237 -9.62 -10.87 -14.29
C VAL A 237 -10.16 -11.66 -15.49
N TYR A 238 -9.70 -11.29 -16.68
CA TYR A 238 -10.08 -11.88 -17.96
C TYR A 238 -8.85 -12.44 -18.66
N LEU A 239 -8.38 -13.60 -18.19
CA LEU A 239 -7.25 -14.29 -18.83
C LEU A 239 -7.73 -14.89 -20.16
N ARG A 240 -7.17 -14.43 -21.28
CA ARG A 240 -7.41 -15.11 -22.57
C ARG A 240 -6.90 -16.55 -22.47
N ARG A 241 -7.74 -17.54 -22.77
CA ARG A 241 -7.34 -18.93 -22.90
C ARG A 241 -6.18 -19.01 -23.93
N GLY A 242 -4.99 -19.45 -23.50
CA GLY A 242 -3.88 -19.75 -24.42
C GLY A 242 -2.51 -19.15 -24.10
N THR A 243 -2.33 -18.34 -23.06
CA THR A 243 -0.98 -17.95 -22.59
C THR A 243 -0.63 -18.77 -21.34
N PRO A 244 0.36 -19.68 -21.41
CA PRO A 244 0.84 -20.40 -20.24
C PRO A 244 1.42 -19.42 -19.22
N CYS A 245 1.19 -19.69 -17.94
CA CYS A 245 1.92 -19.07 -16.83
C CYS A 245 3.40 -19.46 -16.85
#